data_AF-A0A7S0IZB4-F1
#
_entry.id   AF-A0A7S0IZB4-F1
#
_cell.length_a   1.000
_cell.length_b   1.000
_cell.length_c   1.000
_cell.angle_alpha   90.00
_cell.angle_beta   90.00
_cell.angle_gamma   90.00
#
_symmetry.space_group_name_H-M   'P 1'
#
loop_
_entity.id
_entity.type
_entity.pdbx_description
1 polymer ?
#
loop_
_entity_poly.entity_id
_entity_poly.type
_entity_poly.pdbx_seq_one_letter_code
_entity_poly.pdbx_strand_id
1 'polypeptide(L)'
;MSRAAALVGVASGAAAVAYVLYSHGRRILPTIPTTVKLLPNGTFGSEALATSATLALEGTLVICTQNLAVSGANQVLLNLVEGGMWTGSIVLLSPSVGPFGKEFADLGVSIYIGQIEELLERIRDVRVAVCNTIMTAHIVNKLTKHSIPTAWILHEWWPSGMLEEELAKRNDKNTTPEIVREALDGCPRVVSVCAAQQQLYKPGHGVVNFVGVPAPVVGWKIGAEPVTSRPITLLSLGIVCPRKNQHWAVQVFQAFAGARKDVRLIIVGARYVRDYEMEYVKKVKAAAEGDSRIEVHDVTSDVDQFYRRADVLLFT
;
A
#
# COMPACT_ATOMS: atom_id res chain seq x y z
N MET A 1 -46.34 39.31 -9.73
CA MET A 1 -46.20 38.04 -8.99
C MET A 1 -45.42 37.04 -9.86
N SER A 2 -44.31 36.43 -9.49
CA SER A 2 -43.23 36.83 -8.59
C SER A 2 -41.94 36.21 -9.14
N ARG A 3 -40.91 37.04 -9.39
CA ARG A 3 -39.52 36.61 -9.62
C ARG A 3 -38.82 36.18 -8.32
N ALA A 4 -39.58 36.03 -7.23
CA ALA A 4 -39.10 35.74 -5.88
C ALA A 4 -38.93 34.24 -5.61
N ALA A 5 -39.54 33.34 -6.40
CA ALA A 5 -39.47 31.89 -6.15
C ALA A 5 -38.16 31.22 -6.64
N ALA A 6 -37.45 31.81 -7.62
CA ALA A 6 -36.24 31.21 -8.19
C ALA A 6 -34.97 31.53 -7.38
N LEU A 7 -34.96 32.61 -6.60
CA LEU A 7 -33.81 33.00 -5.76
C LEU A 7 -33.76 32.25 -4.41
N VAL A 8 -34.89 31.71 -3.94
CA VAL A 8 -34.97 31.01 -2.64
C VAL A 8 -34.46 29.55 -2.75
N GLY A 9 -34.50 28.94 -3.94
CA GLY A 9 -34.01 27.57 -4.17
C GLY A 9 -32.49 27.44 -4.27
N VAL A 10 -31.79 28.48 -4.73
CA VAL A 10 -30.32 28.45 -4.90
C VAL A 10 -29.60 28.82 -3.59
N ALA A 11 -30.18 29.70 -2.77
CA ALA A 11 -29.63 30.10 -1.48
C ALA A 11 -29.74 28.99 -0.41
N SER A 12 -30.79 28.16 -0.47
CA SER A 12 -31.00 27.05 0.47
C SER A 12 -30.08 25.85 0.19
N GLY A 13 -29.72 25.60 -1.07
CA GLY A 13 -28.73 24.58 -1.45
C GLY A 13 -27.30 24.93 -1.03
N ALA A 14 -26.88 26.20 -1.21
CA ALA A 14 -25.56 26.66 -0.78
C ALA A 14 -25.40 26.67 0.75
N ALA A 15 -26.46 27.04 1.49
CA ALA A 15 -26.48 26.98 2.94
C ALA A 15 -26.46 25.54 3.48
N ALA A 16 -27.13 24.60 2.82
CA ALA A 16 -27.11 23.19 3.20
C ALA A 16 -25.73 22.54 2.97
N VAL A 17 -25.06 22.85 1.84
CA VAL A 17 -23.69 22.37 1.58
C VAL A 17 -22.69 23.04 2.52
N ALA A 18 -22.81 24.35 2.79
CA ALA A 18 -22.00 25.03 3.79
C ALA A 18 -22.22 24.48 5.20
N TYR A 19 -23.45 24.11 5.57
CA TYR A 19 -23.76 23.51 6.87
C TYR A 19 -23.26 22.06 6.97
N VAL A 20 -23.28 21.27 5.90
CA VAL A 20 -22.67 19.92 5.87
C VAL A 20 -21.14 20.02 5.95
N LEU A 21 -20.52 20.96 5.23
CA LEU A 21 -19.08 21.24 5.32
C LEU A 21 -18.68 21.81 6.70
N TYR A 22 -19.52 22.65 7.31
CA TYR A 22 -19.27 23.24 8.63
C TYR A 22 -19.54 22.25 9.78
N SER A 23 -20.56 21.40 9.67
CA SER A 23 -20.87 20.35 10.66
C SER A 23 -19.91 19.17 10.57
N HIS A 24 -19.35 18.85 9.40
CA HIS A 24 -18.25 17.88 9.25
C HIS A 24 -16.86 18.48 9.54
N GLY A 25 -16.73 19.81 9.52
CA GLY A 25 -15.53 20.55 9.93
C GLY A 25 -15.27 20.57 11.45
N ARG A 26 -16.25 20.15 12.26
CA ARG A 26 -16.07 19.81 13.69
C ARG A 26 -15.84 18.32 13.89
N ARG A 27 -14.97 17.71 13.09
CA ARG A 27 -14.18 16.60 13.65
C ARG A 27 -13.26 17.24 14.67
N ILE A 28 -13.41 16.82 15.93
CA ILE A 28 -12.39 17.00 16.95
C ILE A 28 -11.09 16.57 16.26
N LEU A 29 -10.24 17.55 15.92
CA LEU A 29 -8.88 17.26 15.50
C LEU A 29 -8.34 16.35 16.58
N PRO A 30 -7.94 15.10 16.28
CA PRO A 30 -7.30 14.28 17.29
C PRO A 30 -6.16 15.14 17.83
N THR A 31 -6.20 15.42 19.12
CA THR A 31 -5.13 16.10 19.81
C THR A 31 -3.88 15.30 19.50
N ILE A 32 -3.04 15.84 18.62
CA ILE A 32 -1.75 15.25 18.30
C ILE A 32 -1.03 15.20 19.64
N PRO A 33 -0.71 14.01 20.18
CA PRO A 33 0.05 13.92 21.40
C PRO A 33 1.35 14.68 21.15
N THR A 34 1.52 15.83 21.81
CA THR A 34 2.66 16.73 21.61
C THR A 34 3.97 16.13 22.12
N THR A 35 3.89 14.91 22.67
CA THR A 35 5.01 14.07 23.06
C THR A 35 4.72 12.64 22.59
N VAL A 36 5.02 12.37 21.31
CA VAL A 36 5.44 11.00 20.97
C VAL A 36 6.73 10.79 21.74
N LYS A 37 6.69 10.02 22.83
CA LYS A 37 7.91 9.41 23.35
C LYS A 37 8.44 8.57 22.20
N LEU A 38 9.43 9.10 21.48
CA LEU A 38 10.28 8.30 20.62
C LEU A 38 10.70 7.13 21.50
N LEU A 39 10.23 5.93 21.15
CA LEU A 39 10.75 4.71 21.74
C LEU A 39 12.28 4.82 21.59
N PRO A 40 13.06 4.43 22.63
CA PRO A 40 14.51 4.51 22.55
C PRO A 40 14.91 3.92 21.21
N ASN A 41 15.64 4.71 20.40
CA ASN A 41 16.24 4.25 19.17
C ASN A 41 16.78 2.86 19.46
N GLY A 42 16.23 1.83 18.79
CA GLY A 42 16.76 0.48 18.95
C GLY A 42 18.26 0.61 18.71
N THR A 43 19.07 0.35 19.73
CA THR A 43 20.53 0.50 19.71
C THR A 43 21.19 -0.60 18.86
N PHE A 44 20.50 -1.08 17.83
CA PHE A 44 21.13 -1.78 16.75
C PHE A 44 21.73 -0.71 15.84
N GLY A 45 22.98 -0.35 16.12
CA GLY A 45 23.79 0.42 15.18
C GLY A 45 23.80 -0.34 13.86
N SER A 46 23.03 0.14 12.88
CA SER A 46 22.92 -0.48 11.55
C SER A 46 24.28 -0.57 10.86
N GLU A 47 25.20 0.34 11.18
CA GLU A 47 26.57 0.36 10.68
C GLU A 47 27.43 -0.79 11.21
N ALA A 48 27.18 -1.29 12.43
CA ALA A 48 27.97 -2.37 13.03
C ALA A 48 27.60 -3.76 12.47
N LEU A 49 26.34 -3.95 12.05
CA LEU A 49 25.91 -5.18 11.38
C LEU A 49 26.34 -5.21 9.90
N ALA A 50 26.33 -4.06 9.23
CA ALA A 50 26.77 -3.95 7.84
C ALA A 50 28.30 -4.14 7.66
N THR A 51 29.09 -3.94 8.72
CA THR A 51 30.56 -4.07 8.70
C THR A 51 31.08 -5.36 9.34
N SER A 52 30.22 -6.16 9.98
CA SER A 52 30.61 -7.45 10.54
C SER A 52 30.64 -8.52 9.45
N ALA A 53 31.81 -8.69 8.82
CA ALA A 53 32.11 -9.80 7.91
C ALA A 53 31.94 -11.20 8.56
N THR A 54 31.66 -11.25 9.87
CA THR A 54 31.59 -12.46 10.70
C THR A 54 30.17 -12.93 11.04
N LEU A 55 29.11 -12.24 10.59
CA LEU A 55 27.72 -12.71 10.70
C LEU A 55 27.01 -12.68 9.35
N ALA A 56 27.70 -13.11 8.28
CA ALA A 56 27.00 -13.51 7.07
C ALA A 56 26.06 -14.66 7.45
N LEU A 57 24.75 -14.41 7.46
CA LEU A 57 23.78 -15.46 7.70
C LEU A 57 23.79 -16.38 6.47
N GLU A 58 24.59 -17.44 6.55
CA GLU A 58 24.67 -18.47 5.52
C GLU A 58 23.47 -19.43 5.62
N GLY A 59 22.83 -19.68 4.48
CA GLY A 59 21.65 -20.52 4.32
C GLY A 59 20.53 -19.81 3.57
N THR A 60 19.30 -20.32 3.73
CA THR A 60 18.15 -19.87 2.93
C THR A 60 17.26 -18.89 3.70
N LEU A 61 17.04 -17.70 3.12
CA LEU A 61 15.93 -16.80 3.46
C LEU A 61 14.72 -17.20 2.63
N VAL A 62 13.58 -17.46 3.29
CA VAL A 62 12.30 -17.71 2.60
C VAL A 62 11.43 -16.46 2.67
N ILE A 63 10.99 -15.95 1.52
CA ILE A 63 10.03 -14.85 1.42
C ILE A 63 8.67 -15.42 1.05
N CYS A 64 7.67 -15.29 1.92
CA CYS A 64 6.35 -15.85 1.71
C CYS A 64 5.36 -14.77 1.28
N THR A 65 4.74 -14.97 0.12
CA THR A 65 3.75 -14.04 -0.46
C THR A 65 2.39 -14.70 -0.62
N GLN A 66 1.33 -13.90 -0.50
CA GLN A 66 -0.03 -14.35 -0.84
C GLN A 66 -0.28 -14.49 -2.35
N ASN A 67 0.50 -13.79 -3.18
CA ASN A 67 0.49 -13.80 -4.64
C ASN A 67 1.63 -12.93 -5.18
N LEU A 68 1.89 -13.05 -6.48
CA LEU A 68 2.89 -12.27 -7.23
C LEU A 68 2.27 -11.16 -8.10
N ALA A 69 1.19 -10.52 -7.64
CA ALA A 69 0.64 -9.35 -8.34
C ALA A 69 1.48 -8.08 -8.07
N VAL A 70 1.46 -7.13 -9.02
CA VAL A 70 2.06 -5.81 -8.82
C VAL A 70 1.29 -5.10 -7.70
N SER A 71 1.96 -4.85 -6.58
CA SER A 71 1.38 -4.24 -5.39
C SER A 71 2.45 -3.60 -4.50
N GLY A 72 2.05 -2.60 -3.70
CA GLY A 72 2.97 -1.97 -2.74
C GLY A 72 3.50 -2.95 -1.68
N ALA A 73 2.71 -3.94 -1.27
CA ALA A 73 3.15 -4.96 -0.31
C ALA A 73 4.29 -5.82 -0.89
N ASN A 74 4.20 -6.22 -2.15
CA ASN A 74 5.28 -6.99 -2.78
C ASN A 74 6.49 -6.10 -3.10
N GLN A 75 6.29 -4.81 -3.41
CA GLN A 75 7.39 -3.87 -3.58
C GLN A 75 8.24 -3.75 -2.31
N VAL A 76 7.64 -3.80 -1.11
CA VAL A 76 8.41 -3.80 0.14
C VAL A 76 9.38 -4.97 0.18
N LEU A 77 8.93 -6.17 -0.20
CA LEU A 77 9.80 -7.34 -0.25
C LEU A 77 10.90 -7.22 -1.29
N LEU A 78 10.59 -6.65 -2.47
CA LEU A 78 11.60 -6.41 -3.50
C LEU A 78 12.70 -5.48 -2.98
N ASN A 79 12.34 -4.41 -2.28
CA ASN A 79 13.31 -3.50 -1.66
C ASN A 79 14.21 -4.21 -0.63
N LEU A 80 13.72 -5.24 0.07
CA LEU A 80 14.55 -6.04 1.00
C LEU A 80 15.61 -6.86 0.25
N VAL A 81 15.25 -7.38 -0.93
CA VAL A 81 16.16 -8.14 -1.80
C VAL A 81 17.18 -7.20 -2.44
N GLU A 82 16.72 -6.10 -3.05
CA GLU A 82 17.58 -5.08 -3.68
C GLU A 82 18.55 -4.44 -2.68
N GLY A 83 18.12 -4.27 -1.43
CA GLY A 83 18.95 -3.75 -0.35
C GLY A 83 20.09 -4.67 0.08
N GLY A 84 20.18 -5.89 -0.49
CA GLY A 84 21.27 -6.83 -0.19
C GLY A 84 21.27 -7.30 1.27
N MET A 85 20.10 -7.35 1.91
CA MET A 85 20.01 -7.68 3.35
C MET A 85 20.41 -9.13 3.67
N TRP A 86 20.44 -10.00 2.65
CA TRP A 86 20.78 -11.41 2.78
C TRP A 86 21.90 -11.79 1.83
N THR A 87 22.90 -12.50 2.34
CA THR A 87 24.07 -12.94 1.57
C THR A 87 23.96 -14.38 1.06
N GLY A 88 23.04 -15.17 1.63
CA GLY A 88 22.79 -16.56 1.23
C GLY A 88 21.73 -16.70 0.13
N SER A 89 21.16 -17.90 0.01
CA SER A 89 20.09 -18.18 -0.94
C SER A 89 18.79 -17.47 -0.54
N ILE A 90 18.06 -16.93 -1.51
CA ILE A 90 16.71 -16.40 -1.30
C ILE A 90 15.73 -17.23 -2.12
N VAL A 91 14.70 -17.76 -1.44
CA VAL A 91 13.59 -18.45 -2.07
C VAL A 91 12.30 -17.68 -1.80
N LEU A 92 11.61 -17.27 -2.86
CA LEU A 92 10.29 -16.68 -2.77
C LEU A 92 9.23 -17.76 -2.96
N LEU A 93 8.39 -17.95 -1.94
CA LEU A 93 7.20 -18.78 -1.95
C LEU A 93 5.98 -17.95 -2.36
N SER A 94 5.22 -18.45 -3.33
CA SER A 94 3.90 -17.94 -3.71
C SER A 94 2.95 -19.10 -4.02
N PRO A 95 1.65 -19.01 -3.71
CA PRO A 95 0.68 -20.03 -4.11
C PRO A 95 0.38 -20.01 -5.62
N SER A 96 0.75 -18.93 -6.32
CA SER A 96 0.46 -18.75 -7.74
C SER A 96 1.49 -17.88 -8.46
N VAL A 97 1.57 -18.07 -9.78
CA VAL A 97 2.36 -17.20 -10.66
C VAL A 97 1.75 -15.80 -10.74
N GLY A 98 2.59 -14.81 -11.03
CA GLY A 98 2.12 -13.44 -11.22
C GLY A 98 3.19 -12.56 -11.87
N PRO A 99 2.78 -11.41 -12.43
CA PRO A 99 3.65 -10.54 -13.21
C PRO A 99 4.87 -10.02 -12.41
N PHE A 100 4.74 -9.92 -11.10
CA PHE A 100 5.80 -9.40 -10.23
C PHE A 100 6.88 -10.45 -9.91
N GLY A 101 6.69 -11.72 -10.30
CA GLY A 101 7.71 -12.74 -10.15
C GLY A 101 8.99 -12.43 -10.94
N LYS A 102 8.86 -11.82 -12.12
CA LYS A 102 10.02 -11.48 -12.96
C LYS A 102 11.02 -10.58 -12.22
N GLU A 103 10.53 -9.56 -11.52
CA GLU A 103 11.37 -8.60 -10.78
C GLU A 103 12.25 -9.32 -9.73
N PHE A 104 11.72 -10.32 -9.03
CA PHE A 104 12.50 -11.13 -8.10
C PHE A 104 13.49 -12.06 -8.82
N ALA A 105 13.05 -12.71 -9.90
CA ALA A 105 13.91 -13.63 -10.66
C ALA A 105 15.11 -12.90 -11.29
N ASP A 106 14.92 -11.68 -11.78
CA ASP A 106 15.99 -10.85 -12.34
C ASP A 106 17.07 -10.50 -11.29
N LEU A 107 16.72 -10.51 -10.00
CA LEU A 107 17.65 -10.34 -8.88
C LEU A 107 18.25 -11.65 -8.36
N GLY A 108 18.04 -12.78 -9.07
CA GLY A 108 18.56 -14.09 -8.70
C GLY A 108 17.76 -14.82 -7.63
N VAL A 109 16.57 -14.35 -7.26
CA VAL A 109 15.70 -15.04 -6.30
C VAL A 109 15.08 -16.28 -6.95
N SER A 110 15.17 -17.42 -6.26
CA SER A 110 14.50 -18.65 -6.68
C SER A 110 13.00 -18.57 -6.36
N ILE A 111 12.14 -18.77 -7.35
CA ILE A 111 10.68 -18.69 -7.15
C ILE A 111 10.10 -20.09 -7.05
N TYR A 112 9.44 -20.38 -5.93
CA TYR A 112 8.70 -21.60 -5.71
C TYR A 112 7.19 -21.32 -5.73
N ILE A 113 6.48 -21.99 -6.64
CA ILE A 113 5.02 -21.93 -6.72
C ILE A 113 4.44 -23.17 -6.06
N GLY A 114 3.77 -23.01 -4.92
CA GLY A 114 3.20 -24.13 -4.16
C GLY A 114 2.90 -23.78 -2.72
N GLN A 115 2.90 -24.78 -1.85
CA GLN A 115 2.65 -24.64 -0.41
C GLN A 115 3.94 -24.66 0.41
N ILE A 116 3.91 -24.11 1.62
CA ILE A 116 5.09 -24.04 2.49
C ILE A 116 5.58 -25.44 2.90
N GLU A 117 4.68 -26.39 3.11
CA GLU A 117 5.00 -27.77 3.46
C GLU A 117 5.93 -28.42 2.44
N GLU A 118 5.53 -28.36 1.17
CA GLU A 118 6.28 -28.95 0.06
C GLU A 118 7.64 -28.27 -0.12
N LEU A 119 7.71 -26.96 0.13
CA LEU A 119 8.96 -26.23 0.09
C LEU A 119 9.90 -26.70 1.19
N LEU A 120 9.42 -26.79 2.44
CA LEU A 120 10.23 -27.22 3.59
C LEU A 120 10.70 -28.69 3.48
N GLU A 121 10.05 -29.52 2.68
CA GLU A 121 10.56 -30.86 2.34
C GLU A 121 11.79 -30.81 1.41
N ARG A 122 11.89 -29.76 0.58
CA ARG A 122 12.94 -29.58 -0.43
C ARG A 122 14.13 -28.78 0.08
N ILE A 123 13.89 -27.76 0.89
CA ILE A 123 14.95 -26.91 1.47
C ILE A 123 15.04 -27.15 2.97
N ARG A 124 16.24 -27.50 3.45
CA ARG A 124 16.48 -27.89 4.85
C ARG A 124 17.27 -26.86 5.64
N ASP A 125 17.84 -25.88 4.97
CA ASP A 125 18.74 -24.87 5.54
C ASP A 125 18.05 -23.50 5.70
N VAL A 126 16.72 -23.50 5.89
CA VAL A 126 15.96 -22.27 6.15
C VAL A 126 16.44 -21.65 7.46
N ARG A 127 16.98 -20.43 7.38
CA ARG A 127 17.49 -19.68 8.53
C ARG A 127 16.48 -18.69 9.08
N VAL A 128 15.73 -18.06 8.20
CA VAL A 128 14.73 -17.07 8.53
C VAL A 128 13.68 -17.03 7.43
N ALA A 129 12.47 -16.67 7.80
CA ALA A 129 11.38 -16.43 6.88
C ALA A 129 10.81 -15.01 7.05
N VAL A 130 10.42 -14.40 5.94
CA VAL A 130 9.69 -13.13 5.90
C VAL A 130 8.32 -13.41 5.30
N CYS A 131 7.28 -13.36 6.12
CA CYS A 131 5.90 -13.47 5.67
C CYS A 131 5.34 -12.08 5.36
N ASN A 132 4.61 -11.97 4.25
CA ASN A 132 4.04 -10.72 3.79
C ASN A 132 2.52 -10.77 3.75
N THR A 133 1.88 -9.71 4.22
CA THR A 133 0.42 -9.53 4.33
C THR A 133 -0.25 -10.41 5.38
N ILE A 134 -1.43 -9.98 5.86
CA ILE A 134 -2.24 -10.78 6.79
C ILE A 134 -2.61 -12.16 6.21
N MET A 135 -2.69 -12.27 4.88
CA MET A 135 -3.08 -13.51 4.20
C MET A 135 -2.02 -14.62 4.29
N THR A 136 -0.84 -14.33 4.85
CA THR A 136 0.19 -15.36 5.12
C THR A 136 0.22 -15.81 6.59
N ALA A 137 -0.78 -15.46 7.40
CA ALA A 137 -0.86 -15.84 8.81
C ALA A 137 -0.73 -17.36 9.04
N HIS A 138 -1.33 -18.18 8.17
CA HIS A 138 -1.22 -19.63 8.26
C HIS A 138 0.22 -20.14 8.06
N ILE A 139 0.98 -19.48 7.18
CA ILE A 139 2.40 -19.77 6.97
C ILE A 139 3.21 -19.38 8.20
N VAL A 140 2.90 -18.25 8.84
CA VAL A 140 3.54 -17.84 10.11
C VAL A 140 3.36 -18.90 11.19
N ASN A 141 2.14 -19.40 11.38
CA ASN A 141 1.85 -20.45 12.37
C ASN A 141 2.60 -21.73 12.03
N LYS A 142 2.71 -22.08 10.75
CA LYS A 142 3.46 -23.25 10.30
C LYS A 142 4.96 -23.09 10.60
N LEU A 143 5.57 -22.00 10.18
CA LEU A 143 7.00 -21.73 10.42
C LEU A 143 7.34 -21.72 11.91
N THR A 144 6.44 -21.17 12.74
CA THR A 144 6.57 -21.20 14.20
C THR A 144 6.60 -22.64 14.74
N LYS A 145 5.72 -23.52 14.26
CA LYS A 145 5.72 -24.96 14.62
C LYS A 145 7.00 -25.68 14.18
N HIS A 146 7.64 -25.23 13.11
CA HIS A 146 8.93 -25.72 12.64
C HIS A 146 10.13 -25.04 13.32
N SER A 147 9.91 -24.17 14.31
CA SER A 147 10.96 -23.39 14.98
C SER A 147 11.82 -22.56 14.02
N ILE A 148 11.24 -22.10 12.92
CA ILE A 148 11.90 -21.21 11.95
C ILE A 148 11.68 -19.75 12.38
N PRO A 149 12.75 -18.97 12.63
CA PRO A 149 12.63 -17.54 12.92
C PRO A 149 11.84 -16.84 11.82
N THR A 150 10.79 -16.11 12.20
CA THR A 150 9.86 -15.51 11.24
C THR A 150 9.65 -14.03 11.56
N ALA A 151 9.78 -13.19 10.54
CA ALA A 151 9.31 -11.81 10.54
C ALA A 151 8.04 -11.71 9.70
N TRP A 152 7.00 -11.09 10.22
CA TRP A 152 5.72 -10.95 9.53
C TRP A 152 5.37 -9.49 9.30
N ILE A 153 5.29 -9.08 8.03
CA ILE A 153 5.05 -7.69 7.64
C ILE A 153 3.56 -7.50 7.32
N LEU A 154 2.92 -6.58 8.03
CA LEU A 154 1.51 -6.26 7.86
C LEU A 154 1.34 -5.04 6.95
N HIS A 155 0.45 -5.13 5.96
CA HIS A 155 0.13 -4.00 5.06
C HIS A 155 -1.34 -3.60 5.12
N GLU A 156 -2.16 -4.49 5.63
CA GLU A 156 -3.60 -4.38 5.67
C GLU A 156 -4.06 -3.43 6.77
N TRP A 157 -5.22 -2.80 6.55
CA TRP A 157 -5.88 -1.96 7.52
C TRP A 157 -7.34 -2.39 7.62
N TRP A 158 -7.62 -3.36 8.49
CA TRP A 158 -8.95 -3.93 8.70
C TRP A 158 -9.37 -3.75 10.17
N PRO A 159 -9.99 -2.59 10.50
CA PRO A 159 -10.52 -2.34 11.84
C PRO A 159 -11.63 -3.32 12.21
N SER A 160 -11.89 -3.43 13.53
CA SER A 160 -12.84 -4.32 14.19
C SER A 160 -14.02 -4.80 13.32
N GLY A 161 -14.16 -6.12 13.17
CA GLY A 161 -15.21 -6.77 12.36
C GLY A 161 -14.88 -6.86 10.87
N MET A 162 -14.07 -5.95 10.32
CA MET A 162 -13.69 -6.01 8.89
C MET A 162 -12.75 -7.17 8.59
N LEU A 163 -11.97 -7.67 9.56
CA LEU A 163 -11.10 -8.82 9.34
C LEU A 163 -11.90 -10.04 8.83
N GLU A 164 -13.03 -10.32 9.46
CA GLU A 164 -13.94 -11.41 9.07
C GLU A 164 -14.50 -11.17 7.66
N GLU A 165 -15.07 -9.98 7.43
CA GLU A 165 -15.67 -9.63 6.13
C GLU A 165 -14.64 -9.67 4.99
N GLU A 166 -13.44 -9.14 5.23
CA GLU A 166 -12.38 -9.04 4.23
C GLU A 166 -11.77 -10.41 3.92
N LEU A 167 -11.61 -11.28 4.93
CA LEU A 167 -11.21 -12.67 4.71
C LEU A 167 -12.28 -13.44 3.94
N ALA A 168 -13.56 -13.28 4.30
CA ALA A 168 -14.68 -13.90 3.59
C ALA A 168 -14.74 -13.47 2.11
N LYS A 169 -14.55 -12.18 1.82
CA LYS A 169 -14.50 -11.65 0.43
C LYS A 169 -13.36 -12.25 -0.39
N ARG A 170 -12.23 -12.57 0.24
CA ARG A 170 -11.08 -13.19 -0.45
C ARG A 170 -11.27 -14.69 -0.67
N ASN A 171 -12.18 -15.32 0.07
CA ASN A 171 -12.47 -16.75 -0.01
C ASN A 171 -11.19 -17.62 0.13
N ASP A 172 -10.26 -17.17 0.98
CA ASP A 172 -9.05 -17.93 1.30
C ASP A 172 -9.37 -18.95 2.39
N LYS A 173 -9.32 -20.23 2.04
CA LYS A 173 -9.59 -21.33 2.96
C LYS A 173 -8.45 -21.56 3.97
N ASN A 174 -7.28 -20.99 3.72
CA ASN A 174 -6.11 -21.19 4.57
C ASN A 174 -6.04 -20.17 5.71
N THR A 175 -6.81 -19.08 5.66
CA THR A 175 -6.68 -17.97 6.62
C THR A 175 -8.04 -17.60 7.22
N THR A 176 -8.19 -17.81 8.53
CA THR A 176 -9.35 -17.37 9.32
C THR A 176 -8.94 -16.30 10.34
N PRO A 177 -9.88 -15.56 10.95
CA PRO A 177 -9.57 -14.63 12.03
C PRO A 177 -8.82 -15.29 13.20
N GLU A 178 -9.13 -16.55 13.52
CA GLU A 178 -8.47 -17.33 14.56
C GLU A 178 -7.01 -17.59 14.21
N ILE A 179 -6.74 -17.96 12.96
CA ILE A 179 -5.38 -18.18 12.45
C ILE A 179 -4.58 -16.88 12.51
N VAL A 180 -5.20 -15.75 12.14
CA VAL A 180 -4.57 -14.42 12.24
C VAL A 180 -4.26 -14.06 13.69
N ARG A 181 -5.17 -14.32 14.63
CA ARG A 181 -4.94 -14.10 16.07
C ARG A 181 -3.80 -14.96 16.60
N GLU A 182 -3.81 -16.26 16.31
CA GLU A 182 -2.72 -17.19 16.67
C GLU A 182 -1.36 -16.68 16.13
N ALA A 183 -1.31 -16.20 14.89
CA ALA A 183 -0.10 -15.66 14.29
C ALA A 183 0.36 -14.35 14.94
N LEU A 184 -0.56 -13.44 15.28
CA LEU A 184 -0.24 -12.17 15.93
C LEU A 184 0.33 -12.36 17.34
N ASP A 185 -0.13 -13.41 18.03
CA ASP A 185 0.34 -13.77 19.37
C ASP A 185 1.66 -14.54 19.33
N GLY A 186 1.80 -15.48 18.39
CA GLY A 186 2.94 -16.41 18.33
C GLY A 186 4.13 -15.97 17.49
N CYS A 187 3.96 -15.00 16.57
CA CYS A 187 5.04 -14.58 15.69
C CYS A 187 6.16 -13.88 16.47
N PRO A 188 7.43 -14.31 16.36
CA PRO A 188 8.55 -13.68 17.08
C PRO A 188 8.77 -12.21 16.73
N ARG A 189 8.35 -11.78 15.54
CA ARG A 189 8.51 -10.42 15.07
C ARG A 189 7.41 -10.03 14.10
N VAL A 190 6.51 -9.16 14.54
CA VAL A 190 5.51 -8.54 13.66
C VAL A 190 5.94 -7.13 13.32
N VAL A 191 6.01 -6.81 12.03
CA VAL A 191 6.39 -5.50 11.51
C VAL A 191 5.13 -4.79 11.02
N SER A 192 4.72 -3.76 11.75
CA SER A 192 3.67 -2.84 11.33
C SER A 192 4.29 -1.70 10.52
N VAL A 193 3.73 -1.40 9.35
CA VAL A 193 4.24 -0.35 8.46
C VAL A 193 3.90 1.08 8.91
N CYS A 194 3.09 1.22 9.96
CA CYS A 194 2.86 2.49 10.65
C CYS A 194 2.40 2.27 12.11
N ALA A 195 2.51 3.31 12.94
CA ALA A 195 2.14 3.25 14.35
C ALA A 195 0.64 2.96 14.56
N ALA A 196 -0.20 3.47 13.68
CA ALA A 196 -1.64 3.28 13.79
C ALA A 196 -2.03 1.80 13.50
N GLN A 197 -1.27 1.11 12.64
CA GLN A 197 -1.48 -0.31 12.34
C GLN A 197 -1.02 -1.19 13.51
N GLN A 198 0.09 -0.82 14.17
CA GLN A 198 0.54 -1.45 15.41
C GLN A 198 -0.52 -1.36 16.51
N GLN A 199 -1.18 -0.20 16.62
CA GLN A 199 -2.29 0.00 17.58
C GLN A 199 -3.54 -0.79 17.21
N LEU A 200 -3.79 -0.97 15.91
CA LEU A 200 -4.92 -1.73 15.39
C LEU A 200 -4.79 -3.22 15.74
N TYR A 201 -3.67 -3.86 15.41
CA TYR A 201 -3.52 -5.31 15.55
C TYR A 201 -2.91 -5.76 16.88
N LYS A 202 -2.20 -4.87 17.58
CA LYS A 202 -1.57 -5.13 18.89
C LYS A 202 -0.83 -6.48 18.98
N PRO A 203 0.04 -6.82 18.02
CA PRO A 203 0.77 -8.09 18.05
C PRO A 203 1.63 -8.24 19.30
N GLY A 204 1.80 -9.48 19.77
CA GLY A 204 2.57 -9.79 20.98
C GLY A 204 4.03 -9.31 20.91
N HIS A 205 4.65 -9.39 19.73
CA HIS A 205 6.03 -8.99 19.46
C HIS A 205 6.15 -7.98 18.30
N GLY A 206 5.36 -6.91 18.38
CA GLY A 206 5.31 -5.91 17.31
C GLY A 206 6.37 -4.83 17.36
N VAL A 207 6.71 -4.34 16.17
CA VAL A 207 7.45 -3.09 15.97
C VAL A 207 6.86 -2.27 14.85
N VAL A 208 7.13 -0.97 14.91
CA VAL A 208 6.81 -0.05 13.82
C VAL A 208 8.05 0.14 12.98
N ASN A 209 7.97 -0.18 11.69
CA ASN A 209 8.99 0.18 10.71
C ASN A 209 8.31 0.74 9.46
N PHE A 210 8.56 2.01 9.16
CA PHE A 210 7.93 2.67 8.03
C PHE A 210 8.52 2.17 6.71
N VAL A 211 7.68 2.08 5.67
CA VAL A 211 8.15 1.69 4.34
C VAL A 211 9.09 2.78 3.81
N GLY A 212 10.33 2.38 3.56
CA GLY A 212 11.30 3.23 2.86
C GLY A 212 10.92 3.39 1.40
N VAL A 213 11.13 4.59 0.87
CA VAL A 213 11.09 4.85 -0.58
C VAL A 213 12.54 4.98 -1.04
N PRO A 214 12.94 4.33 -2.16
CA PRO A 214 14.28 4.49 -2.70
C PRO A 214 14.62 5.96 -2.90
N ALA A 215 15.91 6.30 -2.75
CA ALA A 215 16.38 7.63 -3.11
C ALA A 215 16.06 7.88 -4.60
N PRO A 216 15.69 9.12 -4.98
CA PRO A 216 15.48 9.46 -6.39
C PRO A 216 16.73 9.10 -7.21
N VAL A 217 16.53 8.59 -8.43
CA VAL A 217 17.67 8.27 -9.32
C VAL A 217 18.54 9.51 -9.57
N VAL A 218 19.85 9.28 -9.79
CA VAL A 218 20.79 10.36 -10.11
C VAL A 218 20.31 11.11 -11.36
N GLY A 219 20.17 12.43 -11.26
CA GLY A 219 19.63 13.27 -12.33
C GLY A 219 18.10 13.40 -12.31
N TRP A 220 17.42 12.91 -11.28
CA TRP A 220 16.01 13.23 -11.03
C TRP A 220 15.85 14.75 -10.90
N LYS A 221 15.23 15.38 -11.89
CA LYS A 221 14.93 16.80 -11.84
C LYS A 221 13.74 17.02 -10.93
N ILE A 222 13.98 17.69 -9.80
CA ILE A 222 12.91 18.20 -8.94
C ILE A 222 12.24 19.35 -9.68
N GLY A 223 10.92 19.25 -9.83
CA GLY A 223 10.13 20.27 -10.49
C GLY A 223 9.93 19.98 -11.97
N ALA A 224 8.66 20.06 -12.38
CA ALA A 224 8.32 20.23 -13.78
C ALA A 224 8.90 21.56 -14.30
N GLU A 225 9.04 21.68 -15.63
CA GLU A 225 9.37 22.96 -16.27
C GLU A 225 8.50 24.10 -15.71
N PRO A 226 9.04 25.34 -15.57
CA PRO A 226 8.39 26.45 -14.90
C PRO A 226 6.92 26.62 -15.29
N VAL A 227 6.06 26.82 -14.29
CA VAL A 227 4.58 26.82 -14.38
C VAL A 227 4.02 27.86 -15.37
N THR A 228 4.83 28.79 -15.86
CA THR A 228 4.38 29.97 -16.63
C THR A 228 3.68 29.65 -17.96
N SER A 229 3.66 28.40 -18.43
CA SER A 229 2.99 28.01 -19.69
C SER A 229 2.10 26.76 -19.61
N ARG A 230 1.92 26.10 -18.45
CA ARG A 230 1.16 24.84 -18.35
C ARG A 230 0.18 24.84 -17.17
N PRO A 231 -0.93 24.07 -17.23
CA PRO A 231 -1.88 23.98 -16.13
C PRO A 231 -1.27 23.31 -14.90
N ILE A 232 -1.71 23.77 -13.72
CA ILE A 232 -1.41 23.14 -12.43
C ILE A 232 -1.99 21.72 -12.47
N THR A 233 -1.12 20.72 -12.31
CA THR A 233 -1.47 19.32 -12.48
C THR A 233 -1.52 18.62 -11.13
N LEU A 234 -2.71 18.15 -10.76
CA LEU A 234 -2.93 17.27 -9.63
C LEU A 234 -2.78 15.82 -10.09
N LEU A 235 -2.04 15.02 -9.33
CA LEU A 235 -1.81 13.59 -9.63
C LEU A 235 -2.38 12.72 -8.52
N SER A 236 -3.31 11.84 -8.87
CA SER A 236 -3.79 10.75 -8.02
C SER A 236 -3.22 9.42 -8.51
N LEU A 237 -2.26 8.87 -7.76
CA LEU A 237 -1.52 7.67 -8.18
C LEU A 237 -1.92 6.41 -7.41
N GLY A 238 -2.12 5.34 -8.17
CA GLY A 238 -2.24 3.97 -7.68
C GLY A 238 -3.54 3.30 -8.09
N ILE A 239 -3.59 1.97 -7.93
CA ILE A 239 -4.70 1.11 -8.41
C ILE A 239 -6.07 1.76 -8.17
N VAL A 240 -6.81 1.97 -9.26
CA VAL A 240 -8.16 2.53 -9.22
C VAL A 240 -9.11 1.50 -8.59
N CYS A 241 -9.54 1.77 -7.35
CA CYS A 241 -10.39 0.86 -6.59
C CYS A 241 -11.20 1.60 -5.52
N PRO A 242 -12.32 1.02 -5.05
CA PRO A 242 -13.21 1.67 -4.08
C PRO A 242 -12.49 2.21 -2.84
N ARG A 243 -11.51 1.45 -2.33
CA ARG A 243 -10.72 1.81 -1.14
C ARG A 243 -9.93 3.11 -1.31
N LYS A 244 -9.42 3.39 -2.51
CA LYS A 244 -8.63 4.60 -2.80
C LYS A 244 -9.49 5.76 -3.28
N ASN A 245 -10.78 5.53 -3.48
CA ASN A 245 -11.79 6.53 -3.74
C ASN A 245 -11.50 7.56 -4.85
N GLN A 246 -10.83 7.16 -5.95
CA GLN A 246 -10.49 8.10 -7.03
C GLN A 246 -11.73 8.70 -7.72
N HIS A 247 -12.91 8.07 -7.58
CA HIS A 247 -14.17 8.69 -8.01
C HIS A 247 -14.45 10.00 -7.25
N TRP A 248 -14.19 10.02 -5.94
CA TRP A 248 -14.30 11.24 -5.14
C TRP A 248 -13.26 12.28 -5.56
N ALA A 249 -12.05 11.86 -5.92
CA ALA A 249 -11.02 12.76 -6.45
C ALA A 249 -11.53 13.51 -7.71
N VAL A 250 -12.21 12.81 -8.63
CA VAL A 250 -12.85 13.42 -9.81
C VAL A 250 -13.91 14.44 -9.40
N GLN A 251 -14.82 14.08 -8.50
CA GLN A 251 -15.91 14.95 -8.07
C GLN A 251 -15.39 16.22 -7.38
N VAL A 252 -14.42 16.07 -6.48
CA VAL A 252 -13.79 17.20 -5.79
C VAL A 252 -13.03 18.09 -6.77
N PHE A 253 -12.29 17.50 -7.72
CA PHE A 253 -11.60 18.27 -8.74
C PHE A 253 -12.56 19.07 -9.60
N GLN A 254 -13.66 18.48 -10.08
CA GLN A 254 -14.66 19.19 -10.89
C GLN A 254 -15.26 20.38 -10.12
N ALA A 255 -15.59 20.18 -8.84
CA ALA A 255 -16.10 21.23 -7.97
C ALA A 255 -15.05 22.34 -7.72
N PHE A 256 -13.80 21.97 -7.45
CA PHE A 256 -12.68 22.89 -7.25
C PHE A 256 -12.34 23.68 -8.53
N ALA A 257 -12.33 23.00 -9.67
CA ALA A 257 -11.93 23.58 -10.95
C ALA A 257 -13.00 24.54 -11.47
N GLY A 258 -14.29 24.21 -11.35
CA GLY A 258 -15.36 25.03 -11.91
C GLY A 258 -15.08 25.39 -13.37
N ALA A 259 -15.06 26.68 -13.71
CA ALA A 259 -14.76 27.18 -15.05
C ALA A 259 -13.25 27.28 -15.39
N ARG A 260 -12.35 27.05 -14.43
CA ARG A 260 -10.90 27.18 -14.60
C ARG A 260 -10.36 26.31 -15.73
N LYS A 261 -9.40 26.84 -16.48
CA LYS A 261 -8.69 26.13 -17.56
C LYS A 261 -7.21 25.92 -17.25
N ASP A 262 -6.73 26.48 -16.15
CA ASP A 262 -5.36 26.45 -15.66
C ASP A 262 -5.10 25.28 -14.69
N VAL A 263 -6.01 24.32 -14.59
CA VAL A 263 -5.89 23.14 -13.70
C VAL A 263 -6.21 21.85 -14.44
N ARG A 264 -5.55 20.76 -14.04
CA ARG A 264 -5.67 19.43 -14.62
C ARG A 264 -5.63 18.36 -13.51
N LEU A 265 -6.36 17.26 -13.68
CA LEU A 265 -6.26 16.06 -12.86
C LEU A 265 -5.77 14.89 -13.71
N ILE A 266 -4.74 14.20 -13.24
CA ILE A 266 -4.27 12.94 -13.79
C ILE A 266 -4.52 11.84 -12.76
N ILE A 267 -5.20 10.78 -13.18
CA ILE A 267 -5.40 9.56 -12.40
C ILE A 267 -4.63 8.44 -13.10
N VAL A 268 -3.77 7.73 -12.37
CA VAL A 268 -2.95 6.63 -12.93
C VAL A 268 -3.16 5.36 -12.11
N GLY A 269 -3.43 4.25 -12.79
CA GLY A 269 -3.57 2.94 -12.17
C GLY A 269 -4.88 2.22 -12.48
N ALA A 270 -5.54 2.54 -13.60
CA ALA A 270 -6.67 1.73 -14.06
C ALA A 270 -6.19 0.31 -14.40
N ARG A 271 -6.81 -0.69 -13.76
CA ARG A 271 -6.49 -2.10 -13.95
C ARG A 271 -7.77 -2.87 -14.25
N TYR A 272 -7.69 -3.79 -15.20
CA TYR A 272 -8.83 -4.56 -15.71
C TYR A 272 -8.69 -6.05 -15.44
N VAL A 273 -8.37 -6.41 -14.19
CA VAL A 273 -8.07 -7.80 -13.81
C VAL A 273 -9.16 -8.41 -12.94
N ARG A 274 -9.74 -7.64 -12.02
CA ARG A 274 -10.77 -8.11 -11.07
C ARG A 274 -12.08 -7.37 -11.33
N ASP A 275 -13.21 -8.03 -11.18
CA ASP A 275 -14.53 -7.47 -11.50
C ASP A 275 -14.81 -6.15 -10.79
N TYR A 276 -14.57 -6.09 -9.48
CA TYR A 276 -14.77 -4.86 -8.70
C TYR A 276 -13.84 -3.71 -9.14
N GLU A 277 -12.66 -4.02 -9.68
CA GLU A 277 -11.73 -3.01 -10.22
C GLU A 277 -12.23 -2.51 -11.57
N MET A 278 -12.66 -3.42 -12.44
CA MET A 278 -13.24 -3.09 -13.74
C MET A 278 -14.48 -2.20 -13.59
N GLU A 279 -15.39 -2.56 -12.70
CA GLU A 279 -16.58 -1.75 -12.40
C GLU A 279 -16.22 -0.38 -11.85
N TYR A 280 -15.29 -0.31 -10.91
CA TYR A 280 -14.88 0.94 -10.32
C TYR A 280 -14.12 1.85 -11.31
N VAL A 281 -13.30 1.27 -12.20
CA VAL A 281 -12.66 2.00 -13.28
C VAL A 281 -13.71 2.58 -14.24
N LYS A 282 -14.74 1.81 -14.62
CA LYS A 282 -15.86 2.33 -15.43
C LYS A 282 -16.53 3.51 -14.74
N LYS A 283 -16.77 3.41 -13.43
CA LYS A 283 -17.35 4.50 -12.63
C LYS A 283 -16.47 5.77 -12.63
N VAL A 284 -15.16 5.63 -12.47
CA VAL A 284 -14.22 6.77 -12.52
C VAL A 284 -14.17 7.39 -13.91
N LYS A 285 -14.08 6.57 -14.97
CA LYS A 285 -14.07 7.04 -16.37
C LYS A 285 -15.38 7.77 -16.73
N ALA A 286 -16.52 7.25 -16.30
CA ALA A 286 -17.82 7.91 -16.51
C ALA A 286 -17.91 9.26 -15.76
N ALA A 287 -17.40 9.34 -14.53
CA ALA A 287 -17.37 10.61 -13.79
C ALA A 287 -16.46 11.67 -14.45
N ALA A 288 -15.40 11.22 -15.14
CA ALA A 288 -14.47 12.09 -15.88
C ALA A 288 -14.98 12.47 -17.28
N GLU A 289 -16.04 11.82 -17.76
CA GLU A 289 -16.54 12.00 -19.12
C GLU A 289 -16.98 13.45 -19.38
N GLY A 290 -16.58 14.00 -20.53
CA GLY A 290 -16.88 15.38 -20.92
C GLY A 290 -15.98 16.46 -20.30
N ASP A 291 -15.09 16.11 -19.36
CA ASP A 291 -14.10 17.05 -18.82
C ASP A 291 -12.70 16.78 -19.35
N SER A 292 -12.29 17.53 -20.37
CA SER A 292 -10.97 17.39 -21.02
C SER A 292 -9.77 17.69 -20.11
N ARG A 293 -10.00 18.20 -18.89
CA ARG A 293 -8.96 18.43 -17.88
C ARG A 293 -8.66 17.19 -17.05
N ILE A 294 -9.38 16.08 -17.24
CA ILE A 294 -9.22 14.85 -16.45
C ILE A 294 -8.70 13.73 -17.34
N GLU A 295 -7.52 13.22 -17.02
CA GLU A 295 -6.91 12.09 -17.71
C GLU A 295 -6.96 10.84 -16.81
N VAL A 296 -7.41 9.69 -17.33
CA VAL A 296 -7.40 8.41 -16.61
C VAL A 296 -6.53 7.41 -17.37
N HIS A 297 -5.39 7.06 -16.78
CA HIS A 297 -4.36 6.20 -17.34
C HIS A 297 -4.38 4.80 -16.72
N ASP A 298 -4.02 3.82 -17.54
CA ASP A 298 -3.87 2.43 -17.12
C ASP A 298 -2.66 2.25 -16.19
N VAL A 299 -2.55 1.07 -15.57
CA VAL A 299 -1.36 0.70 -14.80
C VAL A 299 -0.12 0.73 -15.70
N THR A 300 0.98 1.27 -15.17
CA THR A 300 2.22 1.49 -15.92
C THR A 300 3.44 1.26 -15.02
N SER A 301 4.55 0.83 -15.61
CA SER A 301 5.85 0.72 -14.95
C SER A 301 6.60 2.06 -14.89
N ASP A 302 6.34 2.98 -15.83
CA ASP A 302 6.90 4.33 -15.82
C ASP A 302 5.96 5.29 -15.10
N VAL A 303 6.01 5.25 -13.77
CA VAL A 303 5.29 6.19 -12.89
C VAL A 303 6.00 7.54 -12.79
N ASP A 304 7.30 7.59 -13.04
CA ASP A 304 8.15 8.75 -12.86
C ASP A 304 7.77 9.90 -13.79
N GLN A 305 7.40 9.60 -15.03
CA GLN A 305 6.90 10.61 -15.97
C GLN A 305 5.68 11.37 -15.42
N PHE A 306 4.83 10.73 -14.61
CA PHE A 306 3.66 11.36 -14.02
C PHE A 306 4.04 12.24 -12.84
N TYR A 307 4.96 11.77 -11.99
CA TYR A 307 5.55 12.61 -10.94
C TYR A 307 6.20 13.87 -11.51
N ARG A 308 6.93 13.76 -12.63
CA ARG A 308 7.55 14.91 -13.32
C ARG A 308 6.55 15.89 -13.92
N ARG A 309 5.31 15.47 -14.19
CA ARG A 309 4.24 16.31 -14.72
C ARG A 309 3.38 16.94 -13.64
N ALA A 310 3.48 16.46 -12.40
CA ALA A 310 2.61 16.85 -11.30
C ALA A 310 3.16 18.06 -10.52
N ASP A 311 2.26 18.94 -10.11
CA ASP A 311 2.52 20.02 -9.18
C ASP A 311 2.06 19.64 -7.76
N VAL A 312 1.03 18.79 -7.67
CA VAL A 312 0.41 18.37 -6.41
C VAL A 312 0.11 16.88 -6.45
N LEU A 313 0.47 16.16 -5.40
CA LEU A 313 0.00 14.78 -5.18
C LEU A 313 -1.32 14.81 -4.40
N LEU A 314 -2.33 14.14 -4.95
CA LEU A 314 -3.66 14.02 -4.37
C LEU A 314 -3.85 12.61 -3.81
N PHE A 315 -4.05 12.53 -2.50
CA PHE A 315 -4.40 11.31 -1.78
C PHE A 315 -5.84 11.43 -1.27
N THR A 316 -6.65 10.38 -1.46
CA THR A 316 -8.07 10.30 -1.09
C THR A 316 -8.39 9.14 -0.17
#